data_AF-A0A1F9TUT0-F1
#
_entry.id   AF-A0A1F9TUT0-F1
#
_cell.length_a   1.000
_cell.length_b   1.000
_cell.length_c   1.000
_cell.angle_alpha   90.00
_cell.angle_beta   90.00
_cell.angle_gamma   90.00
#
_symmetry.space_group_name_H-M   'P 1'
#
loop_
_entity.id
_entity.type
_entity.pdbx_description
1 polymer ?
#
loop_
_entity_poly.entity_id
_entity_poly.type
_entity_poly.pdbx_seq_one_letter_code
_entity_poly.pdbx_strand_id
1 'polypeptide(L)'
;MSLGERFQQELLTIAVGADAELLNKTPRKRSFLSVLTEFFFTGLGLIVGTALHLAPSRLANRASKAMAASKAKTAPADPKPMEPKSPDEAVLIITSHPQPVPREAHLLGEMILLALKISNQLAPGARFRLVQAVDDFALDTLSPSVKGLYQGIMSRAHIAMDRIPGGKPAWIGPLLGRVRYFRIFFEILRALKRGEIVCLALPGGVIHNSRILYSMREFAQRAYREMPQRLKAACHRRDFELSVVRLLCKGAGSACLTGNLSPQEELALQAYLDSRGIPKGTLSELTADFREELRMLSPFRLRLFRILLGRICGRGMALRVIPISHVHPKGGPGLFCGEPWKVRQVLPGWEQDLKGFIRRSFPAV
;
A
#
# COMPACT_ATOMS: atom_id res chain seq x y z
N MET A 1 -4.49 -14.84 17.85
CA MET A 1 -4.93 -13.82 16.90
C MET A 1 -4.91 -12.48 17.61
N SER A 2 -4.17 -11.50 17.12
CA SER A 2 -4.02 -10.19 17.79
C SER A 2 -5.32 -9.37 17.71
N LEU A 3 -5.49 -8.40 18.60
CA LEU A 3 -6.67 -7.50 18.61
C LEU A 3 -6.83 -6.76 17.27
N GLY A 4 -5.71 -6.45 16.60
CA GLY A 4 -5.70 -5.86 15.26
C GLY A 4 -6.15 -6.81 14.16
N GLU A 5 -5.79 -8.10 14.23
CA GLU A 5 -6.20 -9.12 13.25
C GLU A 5 -7.71 -9.40 13.30
N ARG A 6 -8.30 -9.46 14.51
CA ARG A 6 -9.76 -9.63 14.66
C ARG A 6 -10.54 -8.46 14.08
N PHE A 7 -10.10 -7.23 14.37
CA PHE A 7 -10.73 -6.02 13.81
C PHE A 7 -10.63 -6.00 12.28
N GLN A 8 -9.48 -6.38 11.71
CA GLN A 8 -9.32 -6.49 10.25
C GLN A 8 -10.24 -7.56 9.63
N GLN A 9 -10.44 -8.68 10.30
CA GLN A 9 -11.40 -9.70 9.85
C GLN A 9 -12.84 -9.20 9.87
N GLU A 10 -13.24 -8.44 10.89
CA GLU A 10 -14.57 -7.85 10.95
C GLU A 10 -14.79 -6.79 9.87
N LEU A 11 -13.80 -5.93 9.62
CA LEU A 11 -13.83 -4.98 8.50
C LEU A 11 -13.98 -5.70 7.16
N LEU A 12 -13.28 -6.82 6.97
CA LEU A 12 -13.37 -7.66 5.79
C LEU A 12 -14.75 -8.30 5.66
N THR A 13 -15.33 -8.80 6.75
CA THR A 13 -16.68 -9.38 6.71
C THR A 13 -17.72 -8.32 6.32
N ILE A 14 -17.59 -7.09 6.84
CA ILE A 14 -18.45 -5.97 6.46
C ILE A 14 -18.27 -5.63 4.96
N ALA A 15 -17.03 -5.49 4.49
CA ALA A 15 -16.74 -5.14 3.10
C ALA A 15 -17.13 -6.24 2.10
N VAL A 16 -16.81 -7.50 2.39
CA VAL A 16 -17.15 -8.65 1.55
C VAL A 16 -18.66 -8.89 1.53
N GLY A 17 -19.34 -8.66 2.66
CA GLY A 17 -20.80 -8.70 2.72
C GLY A 17 -21.41 -7.65 1.79
N ALA A 18 -20.94 -6.40 1.88
CA ALA A 18 -21.37 -5.30 1.02
C ALA A 18 -21.04 -5.54 -0.47
N ASP A 19 -19.86 -6.06 -0.80
CA ASP A 19 -19.46 -6.38 -2.18
C ASP A 19 -20.27 -7.54 -2.78
N ALA A 20 -20.57 -8.58 -1.98
CA ALA A 20 -21.37 -9.72 -2.42
C ALA A 20 -22.81 -9.29 -2.73
N GLU A 21 -23.38 -8.44 -1.89
CA GLU A 21 -24.70 -7.82 -2.08
C GLU A 21 -24.71 -6.92 -3.32
N LEU A 22 -23.69 -6.07 -3.50
CA LEU A 22 -23.57 -5.16 -4.64
C LEU A 22 -23.44 -5.89 -5.98
N LEU A 23 -22.52 -6.85 -6.05
CA LEU A 23 -22.14 -7.49 -7.30
C LEU A 23 -23.10 -8.62 -7.69
N ASN A 24 -24.17 -8.85 -6.92
CA ASN A 24 -25.01 -10.05 -6.99
C ASN A 24 -24.17 -11.33 -7.03
N LYS A 25 -23.03 -11.33 -6.35
CA LYS A 25 -22.11 -12.46 -6.32
C LYS A 25 -22.45 -13.29 -5.10
N THR A 26 -22.85 -14.54 -5.31
CA THR A 26 -22.82 -15.51 -4.23
C THR A 26 -21.36 -15.69 -3.79
N PRO A 27 -21.03 -15.49 -2.51
CA PRO A 27 -19.70 -15.75 -2.01
C PRO A 27 -19.33 -17.19 -2.40
N ARG A 28 -18.29 -17.38 -3.21
CA ARG A 28 -17.85 -18.73 -3.58
C ARG A 28 -17.49 -19.46 -2.30
N LYS A 29 -18.28 -20.48 -1.94
CA LYS A 29 -17.91 -21.39 -0.84
C LYS A 29 -16.57 -22.02 -1.20
N ARG A 30 -15.56 -21.84 -0.32
CA ARG A 30 -14.25 -22.47 -0.46
C ARG A 30 -14.43 -23.99 -0.46
N SER A 31 -14.29 -24.62 -1.63
CA SER A 31 -14.27 -26.07 -1.73
C SER A 31 -12.93 -26.62 -1.25
N PHE A 32 -12.91 -27.87 -0.78
CA PHE A 32 -11.66 -28.54 -0.40
C PHE A 32 -10.61 -28.52 -1.52
N LEU A 33 -11.03 -28.78 -2.77
CA LEU A 33 -10.16 -28.70 -3.96
C LEU A 33 -9.52 -27.32 -4.13
N SER A 34 -10.28 -26.24 -3.96
CA SER A 34 -9.75 -24.88 -4.07
C SER A 34 -8.66 -24.59 -3.02
N VAL A 35 -8.83 -25.13 -1.81
CA VAL A 35 -7.85 -25.00 -0.72
C VAL A 35 -6.58 -25.77 -1.06
N LEU A 36 -6.70 -26.98 -1.61
CA LEU A 36 -5.56 -27.80 -2.01
C LEU A 36 -4.76 -27.17 -3.16
N THR A 37 -5.44 -26.59 -4.15
CA THR A 37 -4.78 -25.85 -5.23
C THR A 37 -4.05 -24.61 -4.70
N GLU A 38 -4.70 -23.79 -3.87
CA GLU A 38 -4.08 -22.62 -3.24
C GLU A 38 -2.82 -23.05 -2.44
N PHE A 39 -2.90 -24.19 -1.74
CA PHE A 39 -1.79 -24.74 -0.98
C PHE A 39 -0.57 -25.11 -1.84
N PHE A 40 -0.76 -25.94 -2.87
CA PHE A 40 0.32 -26.39 -3.74
C PHE A 40 1.07 -25.20 -4.36
N PHE A 41 0.30 -24.26 -4.90
CA PHE A 41 0.89 -23.07 -5.51
C PHE A 41 1.55 -22.14 -4.47
N THR A 42 1.06 -22.08 -3.23
CA THR A 42 1.75 -21.36 -2.13
C THR A 42 3.13 -21.94 -1.84
N GLY A 43 3.26 -23.27 -1.79
CA GLY A 43 4.54 -23.94 -1.63
C GLY A 43 5.50 -23.60 -2.78
N LEU A 44 5.03 -23.72 -4.03
CA LEU A 44 5.80 -23.35 -5.21
C LEU A 44 6.25 -21.89 -5.16
N GLY A 45 5.35 -20.98 -4.80
CA GLY A 45 5.66 -19.56 -4.69
C GLY A 45 6.70 -19.27 -3.61
N LEU A 46 6.66 -19.96 -2.48
CA LEU A 46 7.64 -19.81 -1.39
C LEU A 46 9.05 -20.20 -1.85
N ILE A 47 9.16 -21.27 -2.64
CA ILE A 47 10.43 -21.72 -3.23
C ILE A 47 10.96 -20.64 -4.18
N VAL A 48 10.13 -20.17 -5.11
CA VAL A 48 10.48 -19.11 -6.06
C VAL A 48 10.88 -17.83 -5.34
N GLY A 49 10.09 -17.37 -4.36
CA GLY A 49 10.37 -16.18 -3.57
C GLY A 49 11.66 -16.29 -2.76
N THR A 50 11.96 -17.47 -2.21
CA THR A 50 13.22 -17.72 -1.48
C THR A 50 14.42 -17.69 -2.43
N ALA A 51 14.31 -18.32 -3.61
CA ALA A 51 15.34 -18.28 -4.62
C ALA A 51 15.63 -16.84 -5.08
N LEU A 52 14.58 -16.03 -5.31
CA LEU A 52 14.72 -14.61 -5.67
C LEU A 52 15.34 -13.77 -4.55
N HIS A 53 15.03 -14.06 -3.29
CA HIS A 53 15.59 -13.33 -2.14
C HIS A 53 17.06 -13.68 -1.86
N LEU A 54 17.43 -14.95 -2.00
CA LEU A 54 18.80 -15.43 -1.76
C LEU A 54 19.71 -15.21 -2.97
N ALA A 55 19.14 -14.94 -4.14
CA ALA A 55 19.90 -14.64 -5.34
C ALA A 55 20.82 -13.41 -5.12
N PRO A 56 22.09 -13.48 -5.51
CA PRO A 56 22.98 -12.32 -5.58
C PRO A 56 22.29 -11.15 -6.30
N SER A 57 22.55 -9.92 -5.87
CA SER A 57 21.94 -8.69 -6.43
C SER A 57 21.94 -8.63 -7.96
N ARG A 58 22.96 -9.19 -8.62
CA ARG A 58 23.01 -9.31 -10.09
C ARG A 58 21.93 -10.23 -10.66
N LEU A 59 21.63 -11.35 -10.01
CA LEU A 59 20.59 -12.31 -10.41
C LEU A 59 19.20 -11.80 -10.06
N ALA A 60 19.00 -11.19 -8.89
CA ALA A 60 17.73 -10.53 -8.56
C ALA A 60 17.43 -9.38 -9.53
N ASN A 61 18.43 -8.55 -9.85
CA ASN A 61 18.30 -7.51 -10.88
C ASN A 61 18.06 -8.10 -12.27
N ARG A 62 18.69 -9.23 -12.63
CA ARG A 62 18.43 -9.91 -13.91
C ARG A 62 17.04 -10.51 -13.97
N ALA A 63 16.55 -11.12 -12.88
CA ALA A 63 15.21 -11.68 -12.80
C ALA A 63 14.14 -10.57 -12.82
N SER A 64 14.32 -9.51 -12.03
CA SER A 64 13.45 -8.32 -12.09
C SER A 64 13.51 -7.66 -13.46
N LYS A 65 14.69 -7.53 -14.09
CA LYS A 65 14.83 -7.05 -15.47
C LYS A 65 14.14 -7.97 -16.47
N ALA A 66 14.27 -9.28 -16.35
CA ALA A 66 13.67 -10.24 -17.29
C ALA A 66 12.14 -10.32 -17.12
N MET A 67 11.64 -10.30 -15.89
CA MET A 67 10.20 -10.20 -15.61
C MET A 67 9.65 -8.87 -16.11
N ALA A 68 10.36 -7.78 -15.85
CA ALA A 68 9.94 -6.46 -16.28
C ALA A 68 10.00 -6.31 -17.81
N ALA A 69 11.05 -6.83 -18.46
CA ALA A 69 11.20 -6.82 -19.92
C ALA A 69 10.21 -7.75 -20.63
N SER A 70 9.87 -8.90 -20.05
CA SER A 70 8.85 -9.80 -20.63
C SER A 70 7.44 -9.26 -20.47
N LYS A 71 7.22 -8.34 -19.52
CA LYS A 71 5.93 -7.67 -19.29
C LYS A 71 5.83 -6.32 -19.98
N ALA A 72 6.93 -5.59 -20.12
CA ALA A 72 6.99 -4.29 -20.78
C ALA A 72 6.65 -4.43 -22.27
N LYS A 73 5.85 -3.49 -22.79
CA LYS A 73 5.62 -3.42 -24.25
C LYS A 73 6.76 -2.68 -24.93
N THR A 74 7.33 -1.68 -24.24
CA THR A 74 8.43 -0.88 -24.73
C THR A 74 9.45 -0.63 -23.63
N ALA A 75 10.70 -0.38 -24.01
CA ALA A 75 11.68 0.11 -23.04
C ALA A 75 11.29 1.53 -22.61
N PRO A 76 11.25 1.85 -21.30
CA PRO A 76 10.96 3.21 -20.87
C PRO A 76 12.05 4.16 -21.37
N ALA A 77 11.67 5.40 -21.68
CA ALA A 77 12.62 6.47 -21.99
C ALA A 77 13.68 6.59 -20.90
N ASP A 78 14.87 7.06 -21.26
CA ASP A 78 15.90 7.30 -20.26
C ASP A 78 15.47 8.39 -19.28
N PRO A 79 15.65 8.16 -17.96
CA PRO A 79 15.31 9.17 -16.98
C PRO A 79 16.22 10.39 -17.19
N LYS A 80 15.66 11.58 -16.92
CA LYS A 80 16.44 12.83 -16.86
C LYS A 80 17.68 12.62 -15.98
N PRO A 81 18.85 13.19 -16.35
CA PRO A 81 20.05 13.10 -15.53
C PRO A 81 19.76 13.50 -14.08
N MET A 82 20.11 12.63 -13.14
CA MET A 82 19.98 12.89 -11.71
C MET A 82 21.35 13.01 -11.07
N GLU A 83 21.49 13.93 -10.13
CA GLU A 83 22.70 14.03 -9.33
C GLU A 83 22.97 12.72 -8.57
N PRO A 84 24.19 12.18 -8.62
CA PRO A 84 24.56 11.02 -7.83
C PRO A 84 24.20 11.20 -6.35
N LYS A 85 23.85 10.11 -5.68
CA LYS A 85 23.53 10.18 -4.25
C LYS A 85 24.81 10.46 -3.45
N SER A 86 24.70 11.24 -2.38
CA SER A 86 25.81 11.38 -1.43
C SER A 86 25.98 10.10 -0.59
N PRO A 87 27.16 9.84 0.02
CA PRO A 87 27.37 8.70 0.90
C PRO A 87 26.34 8.61 2.03
N ASP A 88 25.98 9.76 2.62
CA ASP A 88 25.02 9.88 3.72
C ASP A 88 23.56 9.99 3.27
N GLU A 89 23.25 9.46 2.08
CA GLU A 89 21.91 9.52 1.51
C GLU A 89 21.34 8.12 1.23
N ALA A 90 20.14 7.92 1.78
CA ALA A 90 19.28 6.80 1.49
C ALA A 90 18.34 7.16 0.34
N VAL A 91 18.14 6.24 -0.60
CA VAL A 91 17.26 6.45 -1.77
C VAL A 91 16.10 5.47 -1.74
N LEU A 92 14.89 6.03 -1.69
CA LEU A 92 13.63 5.31 -1.81
C LEU A 92 12.93 5.73 -3.11
N ILE A 93 12.87 4.82 -4.08
CA ILE A 93 12.03 4.99 -5.26
C ILE A 93 10.63 4.47 -4.89
N ILE A 94 9.59 5.24 -5.19
CA ILE A 94 8.21 4.86 -4.97
C ILE A 94 7.54 4.72 -6.31
N THR A 95 6.98 3.56 -6.62
CA THR A 95 6.14 3.41 -7.81
C THR A 95 4.68 3.33 -7.43
N SER A 96 3.82 3.92 -8.25
CA SER A 96 2.41 3.54 -8.29
C SER A 96 2.26 2.07 -8.72
N HIS A 97 1.10 1.48 -8.48
CA HIS A 97 0.77 0.15 -9.00
C HIS A 97 -0.41 0.28 -9.96
N PRO A 98 -0.25 -0.15 -11.23
CA PRO A 98 -1.31 -0.06 -12.22
C PRO A 98 -2.42 -1.06 -11.88
N GLN A 99 -3.58 -0.91 -12.51
CA GLN A 99 -4.64 -1.89 -12.30
C GLN A 99 -4.17 -3.28 -12.76
N PRO A 100 -4.52 -4.37 -12.06
CA PRO A 100 -4.15 -5.73 -12.46
C PRO A 100 -5.00 -6.23 -13.65
N VAL A 101 -5.39 -5.32 -14.55
CA VAL A 101 -6.06 -5.64 -15.82
C VAL A 101 -4.99 -5.91 -16.88
N PRO A 102 -5.23 -6.87 -17.81
CA PRO A 102 -4.25 -7.25 -18.82
C PRO A 102 -3.71 -6.06 -19.64
N ARG A 103 -4.54 -5.04 -19.85
CA ARG A 103 -4.17 -3.84 -20.61
C ARG A 103 -3.09 -3.02 -19.92
N GLU A 104 -3.00 -3.00 -18.61
CA GLU A 104 -2.10 -2.12 -17.82
C GLU A 104 -0.99 -2.88 -17.09
N ALA A 105 -1.07 -4.21 -17.01
CA ALA A 105 -0.09 -5.04 -16.31
C ALA A 105 1.37 -4.84 -16.78
N HIS A 106 1.56 -4.41 -18.04
CA HIS A 106 2.87 -4.08 -18.61
C HIS A 106 3.54 -2.86 -17.96
N LEU A 107 2.74 -1.88 -17.50
CA LEU A 107 3.21 -0.61 -16.95
C LEU A 107 4.03 -0.82 -15.67
N LEU A 108 3.70 -1.84 -14.87
CA LEU A 108 4.48 -2.17 -13.67
C LEU A 108 5.90 -2.62 -14.04
N GLY A 109 6.04 -3.40 -15.12
CA GLY A 109 7.34 -3.79 -15.65
C GLY A 109 8.14 -2.57 -16.08
N GLU A 110 7.53 -1.67 -16.84
CA GLU A 110 8.20 -0.48 -17.34
C GLU A 110 8.61 0.48 -16.21
N MET A 111 7.79 0.64 -15.16
CA MET A 111 8.16 1.40 -13.96
C MET A 111 9.34 0.77 -13.21
N ILE A 112 9.41 -0.56 -13.10
CA ILE A 112 10.54 -1.26 -12.48
C ILE A 112 11.81 -1.07 -13.31
N LEU A 113 11.73 -1.12 -14.64
CA LEU A 113 12.87 -0.84 -15.53
C LEU A 113 13.36 0.60 -15.37
N LEU A 114 12.44 1.56 -15.29
CA LEU A 114 12.77 2.96 -15.05
C LEU A 114 13.45 3.15 -13.69
N ALA A 115 12.93 2.51 -12.64
CA ALA A 115 13.53 2.53 -11.30
C ALA A 115 14.96 1.96 -11.30
N LEU A 116 15.22 0.92 -12.09
CA LEU A 116 16.56 0.35 -12.25
C LEU A 116 17.51 1.30 -13.01
N LYS A 117 17.03 1.99 -14.05
CA LYS A 117 17.81 3.02 -14.75
C LYS A 117 18.20 4.15 -13.81
N ILE A 118 17.24 4.69 -13.06
CA ILE A 118 17.45 5.72 -12.03
C ILE A 118 18.44 5.23 -10.97
N SER A 119 18.27 4.00 -10.48
CA SER A 119 19.18 3.40 -9.49
C SER A 119 20.62 3.37 -9.98
N ASN A 120 20.86 3.00 -11.24
CA ASN A 120 22.21 2.95 -11.81
C ASN A 120 22.81 4.34 -12.01
N GLN A 121 22.00 5.35 -12.34
CA GLN A 121 22.47 6.74 -12.44
C GLN A 121 22.85 7.29 -11.06
N LEU A 122 22.02 7.06 -10.04
CA LEU A 122 22.24 7.60 -8.69
C LEU A 122 23.39 6.96 -7.94
N ALA A 123 23.55 5.64 -8.08
CA ALA A 123 24.59 4.89 -7.39
C ALA A 123 25.00 3.65 -8.23
N PRO A 124 25.91 3.82 -9.19
CA PRO A 124 26.43 2.71 -9.98
C PRO A 124 26.95 1.59 -9.07
N GLY A 125 26.46 0.36 -9.28
CA GLY A 125 26.87 -0.81 -8.49
C GLY A 125 26.18 -0.96 -7.12
N ALA A 126 25.36 0.00 -6.69
CA ALA A 126 24.54 -0.18 -5.50
C ALA A 126 23.55 -1.33 -5.70
N ARG A 127 23.24 -2.04 -4.60
CA ARG A 127 22.20 -3.08 -4.64
C ARG A 127 20.84 -2.42 -4.80
N PHE A 128 20.04 -2.94 -5.71
CA PHE A 128 18.65 -2.56 -5.88
C PHE A 128 17.77 -3.60 -5.20
N ARG A 129 16.80 -3.13 -4.41
CA ARG A 129 15.84 -3.97 -3.73
C ARG A 129 14.43 -3.56 -4.13
N LEU A 130 13.75 -4.43 -4.85
CA LEU A 130 12.33 -4.29 -5.12
C LEU A 130 11.53 -4.81 -3.91
N VAL A 131 10.60 -4.00 -3.45
CA VAL A 131 9.58 -4.35 -2.48
C VAL A 131 8.25 -3.98 -3.10
N GLN A 132 7.44 -4.96 -3.48
CA GLN A 132 6.06 -4.66 -3.88
C GLN A 132 5.18 -4.73 -2.63
N ALA A 133 4.30 -3.75 -2.54
CA ALA A 133 3.36 -3.59 -1.48
C ALA A 133 2.00 -3.96 -2.09
N VAL A 134 1.47 -5.10 -1.67
CA VAL A 134 0.32 -5.74 -2.33
C VAL A 134 -0.86 -5.73 -1.38
N ASP A 135 -2.03 -5.45 -1.95
CA ASP A 135 -3.29 -5.55 -1.25
C ASP A 135 -3.80 -7.00 -1.25
N ASP A 136 -3.99 -7.56 -0.07
CA ASP A 136 -4.54 -8.90 0.12
C ASP A 136 -5.95 -9.07 -0.46
N PHE A 137 -6.76 -8.01 -0.55
CA PHE A 137 -8.07 -8.05 -1.23
C PHE A 137 -7.90 -8.32 -2.72
N ALA A 138 -6.88 -7.73 -3.35
CA ALA A 138 -6.54 -8.02 -4.73
C ALA A 138 -6.26 -9.51 -4.92
N LEU A 139 -5.55 -10.15 -3.98
CA LEU A 139 -5.26 -11.58 -4.04
C LEU A 139 -6.52 -12.44 -3.94
N ASP A 140 -7.51 -11.99 -3.17
CA ASP A 140 -8.78 -12.69 -3.01
C ASP A 140 -9.64 -12.66 -4.28
N THR A 141 -9.35 -11.74 -5.22
CA THR A 141 -9.98 -11.71 -6.56
C THR A 141 -9.32 -12.64 -7.59
N LEU A 142 -8.16 -13.22 -7.29
CA LEU A 142 -7.42 -14.09 -8.20
C LEU A 142 -7.90 -15.54 -8.12
N SER A 143 -7.60 -16.33 -9.16
CA SER A 143 -7.84 -17.77 -9.11
C SER A 143 -6.99 -18.41 -7.99
N PRO A 144 -7.42 -19.54 -7.38
CA PRO A 144 -6.70 -20.16 -6.27
C PRO A 144 -5.22 -20.47 -6.57
N SER A 145 -4.90 -20.87 -7.81
CA SER A 145 -3.53 -21.14 -8.24
C SER A 145 -2.67 -19.87 -8.28
N VAL A 146 -3.17 -18.80 -8.91
CA VAL A 146 -2.47 -17.52 -8.98
C VAL A 146 -2.35 -16.91 -7.60
N LYS A 147 -3.42 -16.92 -6.81
CA LYS A 147 -3.45 -16.49 -5.41
C LYS A 147 -2.39 -17.21 -4.58
N GLY A 148 -2.36 -18.55 -4.63
CA GLY A 148 -1.39 -19.36 -3.90
C GLY A 148 0.04 -19.02 -4.30
N LEU A 149 0.33 -19.05 -5.60
CA LEU A 149 1.67 -18.76 -6.14
C LEU A 149 2.16 -17.38 -5.69
N TYR A 150 1.27 -16.40 -5.84
CA TYR A 150 1.57 -15.03 -5.50
C TYR A 150 1.77 -14.86 -3.98
N GLN A 151 0.92 -15.47 -3.13
CA GLN A 151 1.11 -15.50 -1.68
C GLN A 151 2.45 -16.14 -1.26
N GLY A 152 2.84 -17.24 -1.91
CA GLY A 152 4.12 -17.90 -1.67
C GLY A 152 5.29 -16.98 -1.99
N ILE A 153 5.28 -16.33 -3.17
CA ILE A 153 6.32 -15.37 -3.57
C ILE A 153 6.34 -14.17 -2.61
N MET A 154 5.15 -13.69 -2.21
CA MET A 154 4.98 -12.56 -1.29
C MET A 154 5.60 -12.80 0.08
N SER A 155 5.64 -14.05 0.54
CA SER A 155 6.19 -14.41 1.84
C SER A 155 7.70 -14.07 2.02
N ARG A 156 8.44 -13.76 0.95
CA ARG A 156 9.91 -13.55 1.01
C ARG A 156 10.41 -12.21 0.46
N ALA A 157 9.64 -11.54 -0.39
CA ALA A 157 10.13 -10.37 -1.14
C ALA A 157 9.19 -9.14 -1.08
N HIS A 158 8.11 -9.19 -0.30
CA HIS A 158 7.01 -8.23 -0.42
C HIS A 158 6.45 -7.79 0.92
N ILE A 159 6.12 -6.50 1.04
CA ILE A 159 5.28 -6.03 2.15
C ILE A 159 3.85 -6.45 1.80
N ALA A 160 3.30 -7.44 2.50
CA ALA A 160 1.86 -7.54 2.59
C ALA A 160 1.39 -6.23 3.22
N MET A 161 0.81 -5.36 2.41
CA MET A 161 0.17 -4.18 2.96
C MET A 161 -1.04 -4.72 3.70
N ASP A 162 -1.24 -4.26 4.91
CA ASP A 162 -2.51 -4.39 5.63
C ASP A 162 -2.84 -5.69 6.32
N ARG A 163 -2.77 -6.83 5.64
CA ARG A 163 -3.34 -8.07 6.18
C ARG A 163 -2.31 -9.20 6.14
N ILE A 164 -2.41 -10.11 7.11
CA ILE A 164 -1.83 -11.44 6.98
C ILE A 164 -2.89 -12.26 6.25
N PRO A 165 -2.64 -12.82 5.05
CA PRO A 165 -3.70 -13.42 4.25
C PRO A 165 -4.52 -14.40 5.09
N GLY A 166 -5.81 -14.09 5.23
CA GLY A 166 -6.71 -14.77 6.15
C GLY A 166 -7.03 -16.19 5.71
N GLY A 167 -7.33 -17.06 6.68
CA GLY A 167 -7.79 -18.43 6.40
C GLY A 167 -6.69 -19.41 6.01
N LYS A 168 -5.48 -19.26 6.57
CA LYS A 168 -4.41 -20.24 6.42
C LYS A 168 -4.59 -21.37 7.43
N PRO A 169 -4.45 -22.65 7.01
CA PRO A 169 -4.42 -23.77 7.94
C PRO A 169 -3.38 -23.54 9.04
N ALA A 170 -3.73 -23.85 10.29
CA ALA A 170 -2.91 -23.56 11.48
C ALA A 170 -1.46 -24.09 11.38
N TRP A 171 -1.25 -25.17 10.62
CA TRP A 171 0.04 -25.83 10.44
C TRP A 171 0.96 -25.16 9.41
N ILE A 172 0.46 -24.26 8.54
CA ILE A 172 1.30 -23.43 7.64
C ILE A 172 1.69 -22.12 8.35
N GLY A 173 0.97 -21.78 9.42
CA GLY A 173 1.24 -20.64 10.29
C GLY A 173 2.71 -20.51 10.72
N PRO A 174 3.46 -21.58 11.04
CA PRO A 174 4.88 -21.48 11.37
C PRO A 174 5.80 -21.19 10.16
N LEU A 175 5.50 -21.78 9.00
CA LEU A 175 6.27 -21.58 7.75
C LEU A 175 6.08 -20.18 7.16
N LEU A 176 4.86 -19.64 7.26
CA LEU A 176 4.50 -18.31 6.77
C LEU A 176 4.47 -17.23 7.87
N GLY A 177 4.40 -17.59 9.15
CA GLY A 177 4.28 -16.68 10.30
C GLY A 177 5.58 -15.96 10.68
N ARG A 178 6.67 -16.27 9.97
CA ARG A 178 7.93 -15.50 10.03
C ARG A 178 7.93 -14.29 9.09
N VAL A 179 6.90 -14.10 8.27
CA VAL A 179 6.68 -12.93 7.42
C VAL A 179 5.95 -11.86 8.22
N ARG A 180 6.60 -11.37 9.27
CA ARG A 180 6.04 -10.28 10.06
C ARG A 180 6.20 -8.99 9.26
N TYR A 181 5.09 -8.34 8.92
CA TYR A 181 5.00 -6.97 8.38
C TYR A 181 6.12 -6.06 8.93
N PHE A 182 6.28 -6.07 10.25
CA PHE A 182 7.33 -5.36 10.98
C PHE A 182 8.74 -5.65 10.46
N ARG A 183 9.10 -6.93 10.25
CA ARG A 183 10.42 -7.35 9.78
C ARG A 183 10.79 -6.70 8.45
N ILE A 184 9.84 -6.57 7.54
CA ILE A 184 10.10 -5.99 6.22
C ILE A 184 10.37 -4.49 6.30
N PHE A 185 9.72 -3.76 7.22
CA PHE A 185 10.14 -2.38 7.52
C PHE A 185 11.57 -2.32 8.02
N PHE A 186 11.97 -3.22 8.93
CA PHE A 186 13.38 -3.27 9.34
C PHE A 186 14.31 -3.71 8.22
N GLU A 187 13.86 -4.50 7.25
CA GLU A 187 14.65 -4.87 6.09
C GLU A 187 14.80 -3.72 5.09
N ILE A 188 13.74 -2.94 4.84
CA ILE A 188 13.83 -1.68 4.09
C ILE A 188 14.77 -0.74 4.82
N LEU A 189 14.57 -0.53 6.12
CA LEU A 189 15.41 0.37 6.90
C LEU A 189 16.88 -0.08 6.92
N ARG A 190 17.14 -1.39 7.05
CA ARG A 190 18.50 -1.96 6.97
C ARG A 190 19.10 -1.79 5.58
N ALA A 191 18.33 -2.01 4.52
CA ALA A 191 18.78 -1.83 3.14
C ALA A 191 19.16 -0.36 2.88
N LEU A 192 18.26 0.57 3.20
CA LEU A 192 18.50 2.01 3.07
C LEU A 192 19.74 2.45 3.86
N LYS A 193 19.93 1.93 5.08
CA LYS A 193 21.12 2.21 5.91
C LYS A 193 22.42 1.61 5.38
N ARG A 194 22.35 0.54 4.58
CA ARG A 194 23.52 -0.04 3.90
C ARG A 194 23.83 0.66 2.58
N GLY A 195 23.12 1.74 2.28
CA GLY A 195 23.26 2.47 1.03
C GLY A 195 22.63 1.77 -0.18
N GLU A 196 21.83 0.72 0.04
CA GLU A 196 21.04 0.08 -1.02
C GLU A 196 19.95 1.04 -1.52
N ILE A 197 19.57 0.93 -2.80
CA ILE A 197 18.44 1.65 -3.38
C ILE A 197 17.21 0.76 -3.26
N VAL A 198 16.18 1.24 -2.58
CA VAL A 198 14.92 0.51 -2.41
C VAL A 198 13.89 1.07 -3.38
N CYS A 199 13.29 0.21 -4.19
CA CYS A 199 12.11 0.52 -4.97
C CYS A 199 10.88 -0.10 -4.30
N LEU A 200 9.97 0.74 -3.83
CA LEU A 200 8.73 0.36 -3.19
C LEU A 200 7.56 0.61 -4.15
N ALA A 201 6.99 -0.45 -4.70
CA ALA A 201 5.74 -0.32 -5.46
C ALA A 201 4.58 -0.26 -4.46
N LEU A 202 3.93 0.90 -4.30
CA LEU A 202 2.78 1.07 -3.40
C LEU A 202 1.56 0.34 -3.96
N PRO A 203 0.68 -0.23 -3.11
CA PRO A 203 -0.54 -0.83 -3.60
C PRO A 203 -1.40 0.23 -4.29
N GLY A 204 -2.01 -0.15 -5.40
CA GLY A 204 -2.78 0.73 -6.26
C GLY A 204 -3.43 -0.09 -7.38
N GLY A 205 -4.54 0.42 -7.90
CA GLY A 205 -5.18 -0.12 -9.10
C GLY A 205 -6.22 -1.23 -8.90
N VAL A 206 -6.55 -1.63 -7.68
CA VAL A 206 -7.74 -2.48 -7.47
C VAL A 206 -8.91 -1.62 -7.04
N ILE A 207 -10.02 -1.73 -7.76
CA ILE A 207 -11.26 -0.95 -7.55
C ILE A 207 -11.81 -1.17 -6.13
N HIS A 208 -11.74 -2.42 -5.64
CA HIS A 208 -12.07 -2.80 -4.26
C HIS A 208 -10.76 -3.04 -3.51
N ASN A 209 -10.33 -2.11 -2.67
CA ASN A 209 -9.03 -2.22 -2.03
C ASN A 209 -9.04 -1.94 -0.53
N SER A 210 -8.16 -2.66 0.17
CA SER A 210 -7.83 -2.44 1.57
C SER A 210 -7.66 -0.95 1.85
N ARG A 211 -7.04 -0.20 0.94
CA ARG A 211 -6.87 1.25 0.98
C ARG A 211 -8.11 1.95 1.53
N ILE A 212 -9.30 1.72 0.96
CA ILE A 212 -10.49 2.48 1.40
C ILE A 212 -10.84 2.14 2.86
N LEU A 213 -10.81 0.86 3.23
CA LEU A 213 -11.05 0.42 4.60
C LEU A 213 -9.99 0.93 5.59
N TYR A 214 -8.73 1.06 5.17
CA TYR A 214 -7.66 1.64 5.98
C TYR A 214 -7.78 3.15 6.09
N SER A 215 -8.08 3.86 5.01
CA SER A 215 -8.34 5.29 5.03
C SER A 215 -9.51 5.59 5.97
N MET A 216 -10.58 4.79 5.92
CA MET A 216 -11.70 4.87 6.86
C MET A 216 -11.29 4.62 8.30
N ARG A 217 -10.45 3.61 8.55
CA ARG A 217 -9.91 3.32 9.88
C ARG A 217 -9.00 4.42 10.40
N GLU A 218 -8.07 4.93 9.59
CA GLU A 218 -7.15 6.00 9.97
C GLU A 218 -7.91 7.30 10.23
N PHE A 219 -8.89 7.60 9.37
CA PHE A 219 -9.84 8.68 9.59
C PHE A 219 -10.59 8.51 10.91
N ALA A 220 -11.18 7.34 11.18
CA ALA A 220 -11.86 7.07 12.45
C ALA A 220 -10.92 7.17 13.66
N GLN A 221 -9.66 6.76 13.52
CA GLN A 221 -8.66 6.93 14.57
C GLN A 221 -8.30 8.38 14.85
N ARG A 222 -8.17 9.20 13.80
CA ARG A 222 -7.95 10.63 13.93
C ARG A 222 -9.17 11.27 14.60
N ALA A 223 -10.37 11.03 14.09
CA ALA A 223 -11.61 11.52 14.67
C ALA A 223 -11.76 11.11 16.16
N TYR A 224 -11.43 9.86 16.51
CA TYR A 224 -11.44 9.42 17.91
C TYR A 224 -10.43 10.19 18.77
N ARG A 225 -9.25 10.56 18.25
CA ARG A 225 -8.27 11.37 19.00
C ARG A 225 -8.74 12.78 19.26
N GLU A 226 -9.51 13.36 18.34
CA GLU A 226 -10.10 14.70 18.49
C GLU A 226 -11.33 14.71 19.42
N MET A 227 -11.86 13.54 19.78
CA MET A 227 -12.99 13.43 20.69
C MET A 227 -12.66 13.94 22.10
N PRO A 228 -13.57 14.68 22.77
CA PRO A 228 -13.40 15.11 24.16
C PRO A 228 -13.14 13.94 25.12
N GLN A 229 -12.25 14.13 26.08
CA GLN A 229 -11.80 13.07 27.00
C GLN A 229 -12.96 12.41 27.78
N ARG A 230 -13.96 13.21 28.20
CA ARG A 230 -15.17 12.72 28.87
C ARG A 230 -15.96 11.73 28.02
N LEU A 231 -16.01 11.93 26.70
CA LEU A 231 -16.75 11.08 25.78
C LEU A 231 -15.94 9.84 25.40
N LYS A 232 -14.61 9.95 25.31
CA LYS A 232 -13.71 8.79 25.14
C LYS A 232 -13.85 7.77 26.27
N ALA A 233 -14.07 8.21 27.51
CA ALA A 233 -14.26 7.32 28.65
C ALA A 233 -15.54 6.48 28.53
N ALA A 234 -16.59 7.02 27.92
CA ALA A 234 -17.86 6.34 27.70
C ALA A 234 -17.95 5.58 26.36
N CYS A 235 -17.00 5.82 25.44
CA CYS A 235 -17.01 5.26 24.10
C CYS A 235 -15.73 4.46 23.85
N HIS A 236 -15.86 3.14 23.81
CA HIS A 236 -14.74 2.27 23.51
C HIS A 236 -14.27 2.53 22.07
N ARG A 237 -12.96 2.78 21.91
CA ARG A 237 -12.34 3.16 20.62
C ARG A 237 -12.73 2.24 19.47
N ARG A 238 -12.78 0.93 19.73
CA ARG A 238 -13.13 -0.08 18.71
C ARG A 238 -14.54 0.12 18.18
N ASP A 239 -15.49 0.40 19.06
CA ASP A 239 -16.90 0.51 18.68
C ASP A 239 -17.11 1.79 17.86
N PHE A 240 -16.42 2.87 18.25
CA PHE A 240 -16.37 4.08 17.43
C PHE A 240 -15.80 3.80 16.03
N GLU A 241 -14.64 3.15 15.93
CA GLU A 241 -14.01 2.83 14.64
C GLU A 241 -14.95 1.95 13.77
N LEU A 242 -15.61 0.93 14.36
CA LEU A 242 -16.56 0.08 13.64
C LEU A 242 -17.81 0.85 13.19
N SER A 243 -18.36 1.74 14.02
CA SER A 243 -19.53 2.55 13.65
C SER A 243 -19.23 3.45 12.46
N VAL A 244 -18.06 4.09 12.42
CA VAL A 244 -17.64 4.92 11.28
C VAL A 244 -17.53 4.06 10.02
N VAL A 245 -16.86 2.90 10.09
CA VAL A 245 -16.70 2.05 8.90
C VAL A 245 -18.05 1.49 8.41
N ARG A 246 -18.93 1.07 9.33
CA ARG A 246 -20.28 0.59 8.96
C ARG A 246 -21.09 1.66 8.26
N LEU A 247 -20.99 2.91 8.70
CA LEU A 247 -21.66 4.04 8.05
C LEU A 247 -21.14 4.21 6.61
N LEU A 248 -19.83 4.08 6.43
CA LEU A 248 -19.15 4.35 5.17
C LEU A 248 -19.13 3.19 4.16
N CYS A 249 -19.49 1.98 4.57
CA CYS A 249 -19.67 0.83 3.68
C CYS A 249 -21.15 0.44 3.49
N LYS A 250 -22.10 1.32 3.85
CA LYS A 250 -23.53 0.99 3.77
C LYS A 250 -24.06 1.16 2.34
N GLY A 251 -24.34 0.04 1.68
CA GLY A 251 -25.10 0.00 0.42
C GLY A 251 -24.29 0.25 -0.85
N ALA A 252 -25.02 0.30 -1.97
CA ALA A 252 -24.45 0.17 -3.31
C ALA A 252 -23.66 1.40 -3.82
N GLY A 253 -23.93 2.57 -3.25
CA GLY A 253 -23.24 3.82 -3.57
C GLY A 253 -22.14 4.18 -2.59
N SER A 254 -21.71 3.23 -1.75
CA SER A 254 -20.89 3.58 -0.60
C SER A 254 -19.51 4.14 -0.97
N ALA A 255 -18.92 4.93 -0.09
CA ALA A 255 -17.56 5.42 -0.24
C ALA A 255 -16.53 4.30 -0.40
N CYS A 256 -16.84 3.11 0.16
CA CYS A 256 -16.09 1.86 -0.04
C CYS A 256 -16.01 1.42 -1.51
N LEU A 257 -16.96 1.82 -2.34
CA LEU A 257 -17.10 1.37 -3.73
C LEU A 257 -16.74 2.43 -4.75
N THR A 258 -17.15 3.67 -4.49
CA THR A 258 -17.01 4.77 -5.43
C THR A 258 -15.68 5.52 -5.27
N GLY A 259 -14.94 5.28 -4.17
CA GLY A 259 -13.78 6.08 -3.82
C GLY A 259 -14.13 7.55 -3.59
N ASN A 260 -15.39 7.84 -3.23
CA ASN A 260 -15.87 9.20 -2.98
C ASN A 260 -17.00 9.17 -1.95
N LEU A 261 -17.17 10.25 -1.20
CA LEU A 261 -18.32 10.39 -0.30
C LEU A 261 -19.49 10.96 -1.09
N SER A 262 -20.63 10.27 -1.09
CA SER A 262 -21.88 10.88 -1.53
C SER A 262 -22.31 11.98 -0.53
N PRO A 263 -23.10 12.99 -0.96
CA PRO A 263 -23.59 14.03 -0.05
C PRO A 263 -24.36 13.47 1.16
N GLN A 264 -25.10 12.37 0.96
CA GLN A 264 -25.88 11.73 2.02
C GLN A 264 -24.97 11.03 3.05
N GLU A 265 -23.97 10.30 2.60
CA GLU A 265 -22.98 9.66 3.49
C GLU A 265 -22.17 10.69 4.25
N GLU A 266 -21.81 11.79 3.60
CA GLU A 266 -21.09 12.88 4.23
C GLU A 266 -21.91 13.53 5.33
N LEU A 267 -23.18 13.85 5.07
CA LEU A 267 -24.08 14.40 6.09
C LEU A 267 -24.27 13.42 7.26
N ALA A 268 -24.47 12.14 6.96
CA ALA A 268 -24.60 11.11 8.00
C ALA A 268 -23.33 10.97 8.83
N LEU A 269 -22.16 10.99 8.17
CA LEU A 269 -20.86 10.93 8.84
C LEU A 269 -20.63 12.18 9.71
N GLN A 270 -20.91 13.37 9.18
CA GLN A 270 -20.78 14.62 9.91
C GLN A 270 -21.69 14.65 11.14
N ALA A 271 -22.97 14.26 10.99
CA ALA A 271 -23.91 14.16 12.10
C ALA A 271 -23.45 13.13 13.15
N TYR A 272 -22.92 11.99 12.72
CA TYR A 272 -22.39 10.98 13.64
C TYR A 272 -21.19 11.54 14.44
N LEU A 273 -20.24 12.20 13.79
CA LEU A 273 -19.07 12.75 14.46
C LEU A 273 -19.40 13.95 15.38
N ASP A 274 -20.34 14.80 14.96
CA ASP A 274 -20.86 15.90 15.79
C ASP A 274 -21.55 15.36 17.06
N SER A 275 -22.32 14.28 16.95
CA SER A 275 -22.93 13.60 18.11
C SER A 275 -21.90 13.04 19.11
N ARG A 276 -20.64 12.91 18.68
CA ARG A 276 -19.50 12.49 19.52
C ARG A 276 -18.68 13.68 20.03
N GLY A 277 -19.17 14.90 19.85
CA GLY A 277 -18.59 16.13 20.40
C GLY A 277 -17.29 16.57 19.71
N ILE A 278 -17.06 16.16 18.46
CA ILE A 278 -15.92 16.64 17.67
C ILE A 278 -16.21 18.08 17.20
N PRO A 279 -15.30 19.05 17.42
CA PRO A 279 -15.54 20.44 17.03
C PRO A 279 -15.80 20.60 15.52
N LYS A 280 -16.73 21.50 15.14
CA LYS A 280 -17.12 21.72 13.73
C LYS A 280 -15.94 22.07 12.82
N GLY A 281 -14.99 22.88 13.27
CA GLY A 281 -13.79 23.22 12.49
C GLY A 281 -12.95 21.98 12.17
N THR A 282 -12.70 21.15 13.19
CA THR A 282 -11.98 19.88 13.07
C THR A 282 -12.74 18.87 12.21
N LEU A 283 -14.07 18.84 12.31
CA LEU A 283 -14.94 18.00 11.50
C LEU A 283 -14.77 18.29 10.00
N SER A 284 -14.88 19.56 9.62
CA SER A 284 -14.73 19.98 8.22
C SER A 284 -13.34 19.64 7.68
N GLU A 285 -12.28 19.85 8.47
CA GLU A 285 -10.92 19.49 8.10
C GLU A 285 -10.76 17.98 7.89
N LEU A 286 -11.20 17.16 8.86
CA LEU A 286 -11.09 15.70 8.80
C LEU A 286 -11.86 15.13 7.61
N THR A 287 -13.07 15.62 7.35
CA THR A 287 -13.89 15.14 6.23
C THR A 287 -13.32 15.58 4.88
N ALA A 288 -12.77 16.80 4.77
CA ALA A 288 -12.09 17.25 3.55
C ALA A 288 -10.85 16.40 3.25
N ASP A 289 -9.99 16.18 4.27
CA ASP A 289 -8.82 15.31 4.19
C ASP A 289 -9.22 13.89 3.75
N PHE A 290 -10.30 13.35 4.33
CA PHE A 290 -10.76 12.00 4.03
C PHE A 290 -11.33 11.86 2.61
N ARG A 291 -12.12 12.84 2.15
CA ARG A 291 -12.64 12.88 0.78
C ARG A 291 -11.50 12.89 -0.24
N GLU A 292 -10.46 13.65 0.03
CA GLU A 292 -9.29 13.69 -0.83
C GLU A 292 -8.53 12.36 -0.84
N GLU A 293 -8.33 11.74 0.33
CA GLU A 293 -7.70 10.42 0.44
C GLU A 293 -8.45 9.35 -0.35
N LEU A 294 -9.78 9.37 -0.29
CA LEU A 294 -10.64 8.45 -1.06
C LEU A 294 -10.46 8.58 -2.57
N ARG A 295 -10.13 9.78 -3.08
CA ARG A 295 -9.90 10.02 -4.51
C ARG A 295 -8.53 9.54 -5.01
N MET A 296 -7.55 9.33 -4.14
CA MET A 296 -6.20 8.99 -4.59
C MET A 296 -6.04 7.54 -5.06
N LEU A 297 -5.36 7.32 -6.19
CA LEU A 297 -5.07 5.97 -6.73
C LEU A 297 -4.27 5.06 -5.79
N SER A 298 -3.40 5.64 -4.97
CA SER A 298 -2.59 4.94 -3.97
C SER A 298 -2.58 5.74 -2.67
N PRO A 299 -3.04 5.18 -1.53
CA PRO A 299 -2.93 5.89 -0.27
C PRO A 299 -1.47 5.91 0.16
N PHE A 300 -0.96 7.05 0.58
CA PHE A 300 0.37 7.09 1.17
C PHE A 300 0.24 6.91 2.68
N ARG A 301 1.02 5.97 3.22
CA ARG A 301 0.95 5.65 4.64
C ARG A 301 1.84 6.57 5.42
N LEU A 302 1.26 7.63 5.98
CA LEU A 302 1.96 8.54 6.89
C LEU A 302 2.76 7.78 7.95
N ARG A 303 2.22 6.68 8.51
CA ARG A 303 2.93 5.87 9.51
C ARG A 303 4.22 5.23 8.97
N LEU A 304 4.20 4.71 7.74
CA LEU A 304 5.38 4.13 7.10
C LEU A 304 6.45 5.21 6.92
N PHE A 305 6.08 6.32 6.31
CA PHE A 305 7.00 7.44 6.09
C PHE A 305 7.52 8.02 7.39
N ARG A 306 6.67 8.17 8.42
CA ARG A 306 7.08 8.62 9.76
C ARG A 306 8.18 7.74 10.33
N ILE A 307 8.03 6.41 10.23
CA ILE A 307 9.03 5.46 10.73
C ILE A 307 10.31 5.55 9.90
N LEU A 308 10.23 5.59 8.57
CA LEU A 308 11.41 5.68 7.71
C LEU A 308 12.16 6.99 7.92
N LEU A 309 11.47 8.12 7.84
CA LEU A 309 12.03 9.45 8.03
C LEU A 309 12.63 9.58 9.44
N GLY A 310 11.87 9.25 10.48
CA GLY A 310 12.38 9.35 11.86
C GLY A 310 13.62 8.48 12.11
N ARG A 311 13.73 7.31 11.47
CA ARG A 311 14.85 6.36 11.69
C ARG A 311 16.05 6.58 10.76
N ILE A 312 15.85 7.22 9.61
CA ILE A 312 16.90 7.57 8.65
C ILE A 312 17.47 8.94 9.02
N CYS A 313 16.62 9.98 9.06
CA CYS A 313 17.01 11.33 9.43
C CYS A 313 17.55 11.41 10.86
N GLY A 314 16.97 10.65 11.80
CA GLY A 314 17.48 10.55 13.18
C GLY A 314 18.88 9.95 13.32
N ARG A 315 19.50 9.48 12.22
CA ARG A 315 20.90 9.03 12.17
C ARG A 315 21.79 9.96 11.33
N GLY A 316 21.32 11.15 11.00
CA GLY A 316 22.05 12.10 10.15
C GLY A 316 22.05 11.75 8.66
N MET A 317 21.30 10.73 8.23
CA MET A 317 21.18 10.39 6.81
C MET A 317 20.03 11.16 6.16
N ALA A 318 20.25 11.68 4.96
CA ALA A 318 19.17 12.23 4.14
C ALA A 318 18.34 11.10 3.52
N LEU A 319 17.02 11.24 3.47
CA LEU A 319 16.15 10.38 2.66
C LEU A 319 15.77 11.11 1.37
N ARG A 320 16.18 10.58 0.21
CA ARG A 320 15.72 11.00 -1.11
C ARG A 320 14.59 10.08 -1.57
N VAL A 321 13.42 10.64 -1.80
CA VAL A 321 12.23 9.94 -2.28
C VAL A 321 12.00 10.29 -3.74
N ILE A 322 11.95 9.30 -4.62
CA ILE A 322 11.78 9.50 -6.07
C ILE A 322 10.49 8.83 -6.51
N PRO A 323 9.48 9.59 -6.98
CA PRO A 323 8.22 9.02 -7.37
C PRO A 323 8.20 8.62 -8.86
N ILE A 324 7.60 7.46 -9.15
CA ILE A 324 7.33 6.97 -10.50
C ILE A 324 5.83 6.63 -10.61
N SER A 325 5.12 7.35 -11.48
CA SER A 325 3.70 7.16 -11.73
C SER A 325 3.46 6.54 -13.11
N HIS A 326 2.40 5.75 -13.24
CA HIS A 326 1.85 5.31 -14.54
C HIS A 326 0.75 6.24 -15.07
N VAL A 327 0.47 7.33 -14.34
CA VAL A 327 -0.47 8.39 -14.71
C VAL A 327 0.28 9.72 -14.74
N HIS A 328 0.18 10.42 -15.86
CA HIS A 328 0.84 11.71 -16.04
C HIS A 328 0.04 12.83 -15.33
N PRO A 329 0.69 13.85 -14.73
CA PRO A 329 -0.02 14.95 -14.04
C PRO A 329 -0.95 15.78 -14.90
N LYS A 330 -0.75 15.80 -16.22
CA LYS A 330 -1.64 16.45 -17.19
C LYS A 330 -2.79 15.53 -17.68
N GLY A 331 -2.96 14.36 -17.07
CA GLY A 331 -3.89 13.32 -17.50
C GLY A 331 -3.29 12.38 -18.55
N GLY A 332 -3.84 11.16 -18.61
CA GLY A 332 -3.47 10.12 -19.58
C GLY A 332 -2.51 9.06 -19.03
N PRO A 333 -2.56 7.83 -19.60
CA PRO A 333 -1.64 6.75 -19.24
C PRO A 333 -0.24 7.06 -19.75
N GLY A 334 0.76 6.89 -18.89
CA GLY A 334 2.16 7.12 -19.27
C GLY A 334 3.10 7.07 -18.08
N LEU A 335 4.35 6.72 -18.33
CA LEU A 335 5.38 6.69 -17.29
C LEU A 335 5.87 8.09 -17.00
N PHE A 336 5.78 8.48 -15.73
CA PHE A 336 6.23 9.77 -15.24
C PHE A 336 7.17 9.58 -14.06
N CYS A 337 8.37 10.13 -14.14
CA CYS A 337 9.27 10.29 -12.99
C CYS A 337 9.10 11.71 -12.46
N GLY A 338 8.58 11.85 -11.25
CA GLY A 338 8.37 13.16 -10.63
C GLY A 338 9.62 13.71 -9.96
N GLU A 339 9.53 14.96 -9.51
CA GLU A 339 10.62 15.65 -8.85
C GLU A 339 11.00 14.96 -7.53
N PRO A 340 12.29 14.64 -7.29
CA PRO A 340 12.72 14.03 -6.05
C PRO A 340 12.40 14.90 -4.83
N TRP A 341 11.95 14.28 -3.74
CA TRP A 341 11.78 14.93 -2.44
C TRP A 341 12.88 14.49 -1.48
N LYS A 342 13.70 15.44 -1.01
CA LYS A 342 14.85 15.16 -0.14
C LYS A 342 14.58 15.71 1.26
N VAL A 343 14.65 14.83 2.26
CA VAL A 343 14.42 15.16 3.67
C VAL A 343 15.67 14.84 4.48
N ARG A 344 16.25 15.86 5.12
CA ARG A 344 17.39 15.70 6.04
C ARG A 344 16.95 15.61 7.51
N GLN A 345 15.85 16.28 7.85
CA GLN A 345 15.34 16.34 9.22
C GLN A 345 13.82 16.31 9.21
N VAL A 346 13.25 15.68 10.24
CA VAL A 346 11.80 15.66 10.47
C VAL A 346 11.44 16.92 11.28
N LEU A 347 11.05 17.98 10.59
CA LEU A 347 10.59 19.24 11.20
C LEU A 347 9.07 19.23 11.41
N PRO A 348 8.52 20.06 12.32
CA PRO A 348 7.08 20.31 12.36
C PRO A 348 6.56 20.65 10.97
N GLY A 349 5.44 20.05 10.55
CA GLY A 349 4.87 20.26 9.22
C GLY A 349 5.30 19.28 8.12
N TRP A 350 6.28 18.40 8.35
CA TRP A 350 6.75 17.42 7.35
C TRP A 350 5.63 16.54 6.76
N GLU A 351 4.55 16.31 7.51
CA GLU A 351 3.38 15.55 7.04
C GLU A 351 2.62 16.30 5.94
N GLN A 352 2.54 17.62 6.02
CA GLN A 352 1.96 18.47 4.98
C GLN A 352 2.88 18.51 3.75
N ASP A 353 4.20 18.57 3.94
CA ASP A 353 5.16 18.50 2.83
C ASP A 353 5.07 17.17 2.08
N LEU A 354 4.99 16.05 2.83
CA LEU A 354 4.80 14.73 2.26
C LEU A 354 3.47 14.64 1.53
N LYS A 355 2.36 15.12 2.13
CA LYS A 355 1.04 15.20 1.48
C LYS A 355 1.15 15.94 0.15
N GLY A 356 1.74 17.14 0.15
CA GLY A 356 1.94 17.95 -1.04
C GLY A 356 2.81 17.27 -2.10
N PHE A 357 3.89 16.60 -1.69
CA PHE A 357 4.74 15.81 -2.58
C PHE A 357 3.95 14.67 -3.24
N ILE A 358 3.19 13.89 -2.46
CA ILE A 358 2.42 12.77 -2.98
C ILE A 358 1.34 13.26 -3.94
N ARG A 359 0.60 14.32 -3.60
CA ARG A 359 -0.42 14.93 -4.47
C ARG A 359 0.13 15.32 -5.84
N ARG A 360 1.33 15.93 -5.88
CA ARG A 360 1.98 16.33 -7.14
C ARG A 360 2.50 15.15 -7.95
N SER A 361 2.85 14.05 -7.27
CA SER A 361 3.60 12.94 -7.85
C SER A 361 2.74 11.75 -8.27
N PHE A 362 1.58 11.60 -7.64
CA PHE A 362 0.61 10.53 -7.87
C PHE A 362 -0.81 11.10 -8.00
N PRO A 363 -1.07 11.92 -9.03
CA PRO A 363 -2.37 12.56 -9.20
C PRO A 363 -3.47 11.53 -9.40
N ALA A 364 -4.59 11.75 -8.72
CA ALA A 364 -5.81 10.97 -8.85
C ALA A 364 -6.42 11.13 -10.25
N VAL A 365 -6.70 10.00 -10.91
CA VAL A 365 -7.96 9.84 -11.65
C VAL A 365 -8.68 8.68 -11.02
#